data_AF-A0A381VY51-F1
#
_entry.id   AF-A0A381VY51-F1
#
_cell.length_a   1.000
_cell.length_b   1.000
_cell.length_c   1.000
_cell.angle_alpha   90.00
_cell.angle_beta   90.00
_cell.angle_gamma   90.00
#
_symmetry.space_group_name_H-M   'P 1'
#
loop_
_entity.id
_entity.type
_entity.pdbx_description
1 polymer ?
#
loop_
_entity_poly.entity_id
_entity_poly.type
_entity_poly.pdbx_seq_one_letter_code
_entity_poly.pdbx_strand_id
1 'polypeptide(L)'
;MKIPQLKKKPEIKSCHNISWEDNYSWIHQNNILEVLKDSSKLLPEVKKYLEEENSYTEFHLSDTKNIQKKLFDEIKGRIKLDDESLPYKDYNYEYWTKTTTKGNYSIKLRKKIDSNHIEEIWNGDKEKEKLKTEYFGVGDLEVSWNDKYLGYSLDLKGSEYYTIYIRDI
;
A
#
# COMPACT_ATOMS: atom_id res chain seq x y z
N MET A 1 29.67 1.20 -11.15
CA MET A 1 28.85 2.39 -11.50
C MET A 1 29.30 3.56 -10.62
N LYS A 2 29.19 4.82 -11.07
CA LYS A 2 29.48 5.97 -10.17
C LYS A 2 28.31 6.16 -9.22
N ILE A 3 28.60 6.47 -7.95
CA ILE A 3 27.58 6.80 -6.95
C ILE A 3 26.86 8.06 -7.42
N PRO A 4 25.52 8.07 -7.51
CA PRO A 4 24.74 9.27 -7.83
C PRO A 4 25.09 10.39 -6.84
N GLN A 5 25.10 11.63 -7.31
CA GLN A 5 25.41 12.78 -6.47
C GLN A 5 24.32 13.83 -6.66
N LEU A 6 23.69 14.20 -5.55
CA LEU A 6 22.72 15.28 -5.56
C LEU A 6 23.40 16.63 -5.33
N LYS A 7 22.91 17.67 -6.00
CA LYS A 7 23.40 19.03 -5.82
C LYS A 7 23.19 19.49 -4.37
N LYS A 8 24.28 19.96 -3.76
CA LYS A 8 24.24 20.67 -2.48
C LYS A 8 23.69 22.09 -2.69
N LYS A 9 22.64 22.45 -1.94
CA LYS A 9 22.13 23.82 -1.81
C LYS A 9 22.07 24.11 -0.31
N PRO A 10 23.12 24.73 0.27
CA PRO A 10 23.20 24.93 1.72
C PRO A 10 22.10 25.86 2.21
N GLU A 11 21.34 25.39 3.19
CA GLU A 11 20.37 26.16 3.95
C GLU A 11 20.72 26.08 5.44
N ILE A 12 20.73 27.22 6.13
CA ILE A 12 20.94 27.25 7.59
C ILE A 12 19.58 27.09 8.25
N LYS A 13 19.41 26.01 9.01
CA LYS A 13 18.25 25.77 9.86
C LYS A 13 18.62 26.08 11.31
N SER A 14 17.62 26.49 12.10
CA SER A 14 17.82 26.76 13.52
C SER A 14 16.64 26.29 14.38
N CYS A 15 16.95 25.81 15.57
CA CYS A 15 15.98 25.42 16.59
C CYS A 15 16.62 25.53 17.97
N HIS A 16 15.92 26.11 18.95
CA HIS A 16 16.42 26.28 20.33
C HIS A 16 17.85 26.88 20.43
N ASN A 17 18.11 27.96 19.67
CA ASN A 17 19.42 28.64 19.58
C ASN A 17 20.58 27.77 19.05
N ILE A 18 20.29 26.58 18.49
CA ILE A 18 21.25 25.74 17.79
C ILE A 18 21.01 25.91 16.29
N SER A 19 22.09 26.08 15.52
CA SER A 19 22.03 26.21 14.06
C SER A 19 22.86 25.10 13.39
N TRP A 20 22.40 24.62 12.24
CA TRP A 20 23.11 23.66 11.40
C TRP A 20 22.90 23.95 9.92
N GLU A 21 23.85 23.54 9.09
CA GLU A 21 23.75 23.60 7.63
C GLU A 21 23.12 22.30 7.11
N ASP A 22 22.06 22.43 6.32
CA ASP A 22 21.43 21.33 5.59
C ASP A 22 21.64 21.57 4.09
N ASN A 23 22.47 20.73 3.47
CA ASN A 23 22.78 20.83 2.05
C ASN A 23 21.67 20.32 1.12
N TYR A 24 20.66 19.64 1.67
CA TYR A 24 19.68 18.86 0.91
C TYR A 24 18.23 19.17 1.30
N SER A 25 18.01 20.15 2.18
CA SER A 25 16.69 20.60 2.60
C SER A 25 15.76 20.93 1.44
N TRP A 26 16.32 21.45 0.34
CA TRP A 26 15.60 21.84 -0.86
C TRP A 26 14.84 20.70 -1.57
N ILE A 27 15.18 19.44 -1.28
CA ILE A 27 14.41 18.28 -1.75
C ILE A 27 13.00 18.29 -1.14
N HIS A 28 12.86 18.81 0.08
CA HIS A 28 11.58 18.96 0.73
C HIS A 28 10.78 20.07 0.04
N GLN A 29 9.86 19.67 -0.84
CA GLN A 29 8.97 20.58 -1.53
C GLN A 29 7.81 21.00 -0.62
N ASN A 30 7.54 22.31 -0.52
CA ASN A 30 6.39 22.82 0.24
C ASN A 30 5.04 22.25 -0.24
N ASN A 31 4.94 21.83 -1.51
CA ASN A 31 3.77 21.16 -2.07
C ASN A 31 3.86 19.62 -2.01
N ILE A 32 4.61 19.04 -1.06
CA ILE A 32 4.83 17.59 -0.97
C ILE A 32 3.53 16.77 -0.97
N LEU A 33 2.47 17.26 -0.34
CA LEU A 33 1.16 16.58 -0.33
C LEU A 33 0.54 16.48 -1.73
N GLU A 34 0.79 17.46 -2.61
CA GLU A 34 0.37 17.37 -4.00
C GLU A 34 1.26 16.42 -4.80
N VAL A 35 2.56 16.40 -4.52
CA VAL A 35 3.52 15.48 -5.15
C VAL A 35 3.17 14.01 -4.83
N LEU A 36 2.74 13.72 -3.60
CA LEU A 36 2.29 12.38 -3.21
C LEU A 36 1.03 11.94 -3.99
N LYS A 37 0.15 12.89 -4.33
CA LYS A 37 -1.04 12.61 -5.16
C LYS A 37 -0.72 12.56 -6.65
N ASP A 38 0.32 13.24 -7.09
CA ASP A 38 0.72 13.39 -8.48
C ASP A 38 2.24 13.52 -8.59
N SER A 39 2.89 12.39 -8.87
CA SER A 39 4.36 12.28 -8.95
C SER A 39 4.95 13.10 -10.09
N SER A 40 4.16 13.59 -11.05
CA SER A 40 4.63 14.50 -12.10
C SER A 40 5.05 15.88 -11.56
N LYS A 41 4.59 16.24 -10.35
CA LYS A 41 4.94 17.49 -9.65
C LYS A 41 6.26 17.43 -8.89
N LEU A 42 6.90 16.26 -8.83
CA LEU A 42 8.22 16.09 -8.22
C LEU A 42 9.26 16.90 -9.02
N LEU A 43 10.15 17.61 -8.33
CA LEU A 43 11.23 18.35 -8.99
C LEU A 43 12.02 17.42 -9.92
N PRO A 44 12.23 17.76 -11.21
CA PRO A 44 12.92 16.89 -12.16
C PRO A 44 14.33 16.49 -11.72
N GLU A 45 15.05 17.40 -11.04
CA GLU A 45 16.38 17.13 -10.48
C GLU A 45 16.33 16.05 -9.39
N VAL A 46 15.31 16.07 -8.53
CA VAL A 46 15.09 15.06 -7.48
C VAL A 46 14.69 13.73 -8.11
N LYS A 47 13.73 13.75 -9.06
CA LYS A 47 13.28 12.54 -9.77
C LYS A 47 14.47 11.82 -10.43
N LYS A 48 15.29 12.56 -11.16
CA LYS A 48 16.48 12.02 -11.81
C LYS A 48 17.44 11.39 -10.81
N TYR A 49 17.71 12.05 -9.69
CA TYR A 49 18.58 11.51 -8.65
C TYR A 49 18.04 10.19 -8.06
N LEU A 50 16.73 10.09 -7.81
CA LEU A 50 16.10 8.84 -7.34
C LEU A 50 16.20 7.70 -8.37
N GLU A 51 16.02 8.01 -9.66
CA GLU A 51 16.18 7.02 -10.74
C GLU A 51 17.64 6.54 -10.87
N GLU A 52 18.61 7.45 -10.69
CA GLU A 52 20.03 7.12 -10.65
C GLU A 52 20.39 6.25 -9.44
N GLU A 53 19.82 6.53 -8.26
CA GLU A 53 20.00 5.71 -7.04
C GLU A 53 19.38 4.31 -7.17
N ASN A 54 18.18 4.21 -7.78
CA ASN A 54 17.58 2.91 -8.09
C ASN A 54 18.46 2.10 -9.05
N SER A 55 19.00 2.75 -10.07
CA SER A 55 19.89 2.10 -11.05
C SER A 55 21.22 1.67 -10.43
N TYR A 56 21.79 2.51 -9.56
CA TYR A 56 22.99 2.20 -8.79
C TYR A 56 22.76 0.98 -7.89
N THR A 57 21.64 0.95 -7.16
CA THR A 57 21.24 -0.16 -6.30
C THR A 57 21.07 -1.46 -7.10
N GLU A 58 20.36 -1.41 -8.23
CA GLU A 58 20.16 -2.58 -9.10
C GLU A 58 21.48 -3.13 -9.65
N PHE A 59 22.39 -2.25 -10.06
CA PHE A 59 23.73 -2.64 -10.51
C PHE A 59 24.51 -3.36 -9.40
N HIS A 60 24.53 -2.79 -8.20
CA HIS A 60 25.30 -3.32 -7.08
C HIS A 60 24.70 -4.56 -6.42
N LEU A 61 23.40 -4.82 -6.62
CA LEU A 61 22.72 -6.04 -6.14
C LEU A 61 22.55 -7.10 -7.23
N SER A 62 23.06 -6.87 -8.44
CA SER A 62 22.83 -7.74 -9.60
C SER A 62 23.34 -9.18 -9.40
N ASP A 63 24.45 -9.36 -8.68
CA ASP A 63 25.03 -10.67 -8.35
C ASP A 63 24.21 -11.43 -7.29
N THR A 64 23.40 -10.73 -6.50
CA THR A 64 22.56 -11.33 -5.45
C THR A 64 21.18 -11.80 -5.95
N LYS A 65 20.83 -11.64 -7.24
CA LYS A 65 19.49 -12.00 -7.76
C LYS A 65 19.10 -13.45 -7.49
N ASN A 66 20.05 -14.38 -7.55
CA ASN A 66 19.80 -15.79 -7.26
C ASN A 66 19.43 -16.02 -5.78
N ILE A 67 20.13 -15.39 -4.83
CA ILE A 67 19.83 -15.52 -3.41
C ILE A 67 18.54 -14.76 -3.05
N GLN A 68 18.27 -13.59 -3.65
CA GLN A 68 17.00 -12.88 -3.49
C GLN A 68 15.81 -13.77 -3.89
N LYS A 69 15.89 -14.45 -5.04
CA LYS A 69 14.85 -15.38 -5.49
C LYS A 69 14.68 -16.56 -4.54
N LYS A 70 15.79 -17.16 -4.10
CA LYS A 70 15.76 -18.26 -3.13
C LYS A 70 15.06 -17.84 -1.82
N LEU A 71 15.43 -16.68 -1.27
CA LEU A 71 14.81 -16.14 -0.06
C LEU A 71 13.32 -15.83 -0.27
N PHE A 72 12.95 -15.27 -1.42
CA PHE A 72 11.56 -15.03 -1.77
C PHE A 72 10.75 -16.34 -1.78
N ASP A 73 11.23 -17.37 -2.47
CA ASP A 73 10.55 -18.67 -2.56
C ASP A 73 10.45 -19.35 -1.19
N GLU A 74 11.49 -19.24 -0.36
CA GLU A 74 11.50 -19.74 1.01
C GLU A 74 10.50 -19.00 1.92
N ILE A 75 10.41 -17.68 1.84
CA ILE A 75 9.45 -16.88 2.61
C ILE A 75 8.03 -17.24 2.16
N LYS A 76 7.79 -17.23 0.84
CA LYS A 76 6.50 -17.59 0.25
C LYS A 76 6.07 -19.00 0.63
N GLY A 77 6.99 -19.96 0.66
CA GLY A 77 6.70 -21.35 1.04
C GLY A 77 6.29 -21.53 2.51
N ARG A 78 6.58 -20.56 3.39
CA ARG A 78 6.16 -20.55 4.80
C ARG A 78 4.82 -19.84 5.03
N ILE A 79 4.31 -19.14 4.02
CA ILE A 79 3.03 -18.43 4.08
C ILE A 79 1.93 -19.35 3.53
N LYS A 80 0.88 -19.54 4.31
CA LYS A 80 -0.33 -20.22 3.85
C LYS A 80 -1.13 -19.25 2.98
N LEU A 81 -0.99 -19.36 1.66
CA LEU A 81 -1.60 -18.41 0.72
C LEU A 81 -3.13 -18.54 0.64
N ASP A 82 -3.65 -19.77 0.70
CA ASP A 82 -5.09 -20.03 0.85
C ASP A 82 -5.38 -20.26 2.32
N ASP A 83 -5.93 -19.24 2.97
CA ASP A 83 -6.18 -19.24 4.39
C ASP A 83 -7.52 -18.56 4.70
N GLU A 84 -8.09 -18.93 5.83
CA GLU A 84 -9.33 -18.35 6.32
C GLU A 84 -9.16 -17.96 7.79
N SER A 85 -9.63 -16.76 8.14
CA SER A 85 -9.66 -16.34 9.54
C SER A 85 -10.68 -17.15 10.32
N LEU A 86 -10.54 -17.16 11.65
CA LEU A 86 -11.60 -17.67 12.51
C LEU A 86 -12.88 -16.84 12.30
N PRO A 87 -14.06 -17.49 12.18
CA PRO A 87 -15.32 -16.77 12.16
C PRO A 87 -15.57 -16.05 13.49
N TYR A 88 -16.11 -14.85 13.42
CA TYR A 88 -16.59 -14.10 14.58
C TYR A 88 -18.06 -13.72 14.40
N LYS A 89 -18.80 -13.60 15.50
CA LYS A 89 -20.21 -13.21 15.49
C LYS A 89 -20.33 -11.72 15.75
N ASP A 90 -21.17 -11.06 14.98
CA ASP A 90 -21.61 -9.69 15.22
C ASP A 90 -23.12 -9.57 14.95
N TYR A 91 -23.87 -9.29 16.01
CA TYR A 91 -25.34 -9.29 16.09
C TYR A 91 -26.04 -10.43 15.33
N ASN A 92 -26.31 -10.23 14.03
CA ASN A 92 -27.11 -11.14 13.20
C ASN A 92 -26.28 -12.07 12.31
N TYR A 93 -24.97 -11.82 12.17
CA TYR A 93 -24.12 -12.49 11.19
C TYR A 93 -22.86 -13.08 11.83
N GLU A 94 -22.34 -14.14 11.20
CA GLU A 94 -20.97 -14.62 11.34
C GLU A 94 -20.14 -14.08 10.18
N TYR A 95 -18.96 -13.53 10.48
CA TYR A 95 -18.04 -12.92 9.52
C TYR A 95 -16.68 -13.61 9.55
N TRP A 96 -16.05 -13.71 8.40
CA TRP A 96 -14.66 -14.17 8.28
C TRP A 96 -14.03 -13.62 7.01
N THR A 97 -12.70 -13.72 6.95
CA THR A 97 -11.90 -13.28 5.82
C THR A 97 -11.18 -14.47 5.21
N LYS A 98 -11.06 -14.48 3.89
CA LYS A 98 -10.35 -15.50 3.11
C LYS A 98 -9.29 -14.88 2.21
N THR A 99 -8.15 -15.52 2.08
CA THR A 99 -7.18 -15.31 0.98
C THR A 99 -7.13 -16.55 0.10
N THR A 100 -6.61 -16.41 -1.12
CA THR A 100 -6.48 -17.55 -2.05
C THR A 100 -5.06 -17.65 -2.58
N THR A 101 -4.67 -18.83 -3.08
CA THR A 101 -3.33 -19.01 -3.70
C THR A 101 -3.07 -18.13 -4.92
N LYS A 102 -4.13 -17.60 -5.56
CA LYS A 102 -4.03 -16.80 -6.80
C LYS A 102 -4.26 -15.30 -6.54
N GLY A 103 -5.17 -14.96 -5.64
CA GLY A 103 -5.53 -13.60 -5.31
C GLY A 103 -4.45 -12.90 -4.47
N ASN A 104 -4.37 -11.58 -4.61
CA ASN A 104 -3.44 -10.75 -3.84
C ASN A 104 -4.14 -10.02 -2.69
N TYR A 105 -5.48 -10.08 -2.63
CA TYR A 105 -6.27 -9.36 -1.64
C TYR A 105 -7.27 -10.27 -0.95
N SER A 106 -7.73 -9.81 0.21
CA SER A 106 -8.70 -10.53 1.01
C SER A 106 -10.11 -10.49 0.42
N ILE A 107 -10.87 -11.54 0.72
CA ILE A 107 -12.30 -11.69 0.47
C ILE A 107 -12.98 -11.66 1.83
N LYS A 108 -13.94 -10.74 2.03
CA LYS A 108 -14.75 -10.68 3.26
C LYS A 108 -16.06 -11.40 2.99
N LEU A 109 -16.34 -12.37 3.85
CA LEU A 109 -17.49 -13.25 3.76
C LEU A 109 -18.36 -13.07 5.00
N ARG A 110 -19.66 -13.28 4.84
CA ARG A 110 -20.59 -13.37 5.97
C ARG A 110 -21.65 -14.45 5.73
N LYS A 111 -22.31 -14.87 6.80
CA LYS A 111 -23.58 -15.60 6.73
C LYS A 111 -24.45 -15.20 7.91
N LYS A 112 -25.77 -15.21 7.74
CA LYS A 112 -26.69 -15.00 8.86
C LYS A 112 -26.51 -16.13 9.88
N ILE A 113 -26.59 -15.82 11.18
CA ILE A 113 -26.57 -16.84 12.24
C ILE A 113 -27.69 -17.85 11.96
N ASP A 114 -27.38 -19.14 12.14
CA ASP A 114 -28.24 -20.29 11.84
C ASP A 114 -28.60 -20.49 10.35
N SER A 115 -27.98 -19.74 9.44
CA SER A 115 -28.06 -19.94 7.99
C SER A 115 -26.84 -20.67 7.45
N ASN A 116 -27.04 -21.41 6.36
CA ASN A 116 -25.96 -21.98 5.54
C ASN A 116 -25.66 -21.16 4.28
N HIS A 117 -26.36 -20.04 4.06
CA HIS A 117 -26.13 -19.16 2.92
C HIS A 117 -24.94 -18.23 3.18
N ILE A 118 -23.87 -18.38 2.38
CA ILE A 118 -22.66 -17.57 2.47
C ILE A 118 -22.72 -16.46 1.44
N GLU A 119 -22.46 -15.24 1.89
CA GLU A 119 -22.41 -14.02 1.09
C GLU A 119 -20.97 -13.52 0.97
N GLU A 120 -20.55 -13.18 -0.25
CA GLU A 120 -19.32 -12.45 -0.52
C GLU A 120 -19.61 -10.95 -0.54
N ILE A 121 -19.30 -10.26 0.55
CA ILE A 121 -19.57 -8.82 0.68
C ILE A 121 -18.42 -7.95 0.16
N TRP A 122 -17.21 -8.51 0.08
CA TRP A 122 -16.03 -7.84 -0.45
C TRP A 122 -15.06 -8.82 -1.09
N ASN A 123 -14.42 -8.40 -2.19
CA ASN A 123 -13.33 -9.12 -2.83
C ASN A 123 -12.34 -8.12 -3.44
N GLY A 124 -11.19 -7.94 -2.79
CA GLY A 124 -10.23 -6.92 -3.18
C GLY A 124 -9.64 -7.12 -4.59
N ASP A 125 -9.48 -8.35 -5.05
CA ASP A 125 -9.00 -8.63 -6.41
C ASP A 125 -10.00 -8.16 -7.47
N LYS A 126 -11.30 -8.43 -7.26
CA LYS A 126 -12.38 -7.94 -8.15
C LYS A 126 -12.45 -6.41 -8.14
N GLU A 127 -12.30 -5.77 -6.98
CA GLU A 127 -12.34 -4.30 -6.89
C GLU A 127 -11.14 -3.65 -7.57
N LYS A 128 -9.93 -4.21 -7.40
CA LYS A 128 -8.75 -3.75 -8.12
C LYS A 128 -8.91 -3.88 -9.63
N GLU A 129 -9.42 -5.01 -10.11
CA GLU A 129 -9.64 -5.25 -11.54
C GLU A 129 -10.61 -4.23 -12.15
N LYS A 130 -11.70 -3.91 -11.45
CA LYS A 130 -12.68 -2.88 -11.88
C LYS A 130 -12.05 -1.50 -11.99
N LEU A 131 -11.20 -1.11 -11.04
CA LEU A 131 -10.61 0.24 -10.96
C LEU A 131 -9.41 0.44 -11.89
N LYS A 132 -8.80 -0.64 -12.42
CA LYS A 132 -7.68 -0.60 -13.36
C LYS A 132 -6.53 0.32 -12.90
N THR A 133 -6.08 0.10 -11.68
CA THR A 133 -5.02 0.89 -11.04
C THR A 133 -3.72 0.10 -10.88
N GLU A 134 -2.58 0.79 -10.95
CA GLU A 134 -1.25 0.19 -10.74
C GLU A 134 -1.02 -0.17 -9.27
N TYR A 135 -1.43 0.71 -8.35
CA TYR A 135 -1.41 0.49 -6.91
C TYR A 135 -2.84 0.37 -6.38
N PHE A 136 -3.06 -0.54 -5.43
CA PHE A 136 -4.35 -0.72 -4.75
C PHE A 136 -4.10 -1.11 -3.30
N GLY A 137 -4.35 -0.16 -2.41
CA GLY A 137 -4.31 -0.31 -0.96
C GLY A 137 -5.71 -0.21 -0.39
N VAL A 138 -6.06 -1.16 0.48
CA VAL A 138 -7.30 -1.15 1.25
C VAL A 138 -6.98 -0.61 2.63
N GLY A 139 -7.69 0.43 3.07
CA GLY A 139 -7.59 0.97 4.42
C GLY A 139 -8.50 0.19 5.36
N ASP A 140 -9.68 0.73 5.60
CA ASP A 140 -10.72 0.10 6.43
C ASP A 140 -11.83 -0.54 5.60
N LEU A 141 -12.49 -1.52 6.20
CA LEU A 141 -13.57 -2.30 5.60
C LEU A 141 -14.60 -2.69 6.67
N GLU A 142 -15.64 -1.89 6.83
CA GLU A 142 -16.56 -1.96 7.97
C GLU A 142 -18.02 -2.12 7.54
N VAL A 143 -18.75 -3.02 8.21
CA VAL A 143 -20.19 -3.22 7.97
C VAL A 143 -20.97 -2.28 8.89
N SER A 144 -21.99 -1.62 8.35
CA SER A 144 -22.87 -0.75 9.13
C SER A 144 -23.63 -1.52 10.20
N TRP A 145 -23.97 -0.86 11.30
CA TRP A 145 -24.70 -1.47 12.43
C TRP A 145 -26.04 -2.13 12.06
N ASN A 146 -26.70 -1.71 10.99
CA ASN A 146 -27.95 -2.31 10.52
C ASN A 146 -27.75 -3.45 9.50
N ASP A 147 -26.51 -3.90 9.31
CA ASP A 147 -26.07 -4.96 8.38
C ASP A 147 -26.37 -4.71 6.88
N LYS A 148 -26.74 -3.49 6.47
CA LYS A 148 -27.15 -3.22 5.07
C LYS A 148 -26.07 -2.60 4.21
N TYR A 149 -25.08 -1.94 4.81
CA TYR A 149 -24.07 -1.19 4.08
C TYR A 149 -22.66 -1.68 4.42
N LEU A 150 -21.79 -1.65 3.43
CA LEU A 150 -20.35 -1.80 3.59
C LEU A 150 -19.68 -0.46 3.31
N GLY A 151 -19.03 0.10 4.32
CA GLY A 151 -18.10 1.21 4.18
C GLY A 151 -16.69 0.68 3.93
N TYR A 152 -15.98 1.24 2.95
CA TYR A 152 -14.59 0.86 2.69
C TYR A 152 -13.77 2.03 2.18
N SER A 153 -12.47 2.02 2.47
CA SER A 153 -11.56 3.09 2.08
C SER A 153 -10.41 2.57 1.20
N LEU A 154 -10.11 3.28 0.11
CA LEU A 154 -9.10 2.85 -0.86
C LEU A 154 -8.07 3.94 -1.14
N ASP A 155 -6.79 3.55 -1.18
CA ASP A 155 -5.69 4.33 -1.72
C ASP A 155 -5.23 3.69 -3.03
N LEU A 156 -5.32 4.44 -4.13
CA LEU A 156 -4.97 3.94 -5.46
C LEU A 156 -3.57 4.37 -5.93
N LYS A 157 -2.82 5.10 -5.08
CA LYS A 157 -1.51 5.67 -5.44
C LYS A 157 -0.39 5.39 -4.44
N GLY A 158 -0.70 4.83 -3.27
CA GLY A 158 0.29 4.59 -2.20
C GLY A 158 0.66 5.88 -1.48
N SER A 159 -0.26 6.84 -1.45
CA SER A 159 -0.10 8.18 -0.89
C SER A 159 -0.71 8.34 0.49
N GLU A 160 -1.36 7.28 1.00
CA GLU A 160 -2.18 7.26 2.22
C GLU A 160 -3.38 8.23 2.20
N TYR A 161 -3.74 8.73 1.02
CA TYR A 161 -5.00 9.43 0.79
C TYR A 161 -6.09 8.46 0.37
N TYR A 162 -7.00 8.19 1.30
CA TYR A 162 -8.09 7.24 1.08
C TYR A 162 -9.36 7.93 0.59
N THR A 163 -9.99 7.34 -0.43
CA THR A 163 -11.38 7.66 -0.81
C THR A 163 -12.31 6.67 -0.12
N ILE A 164 -13.32 7.17 0.58
CA ILE A 164 -14.32 6.35 1.27
C ILE A 164 -15.49 6.09 0.31
N TYR A 165 -15.89 4.82 0.24
CA TYR A 165 -17.01 4.33 -0.54
C TYR A 165 -18.02 3.65 0.38
N ILE A 166 -19.28 3.68 -0.01
CA ILE A 166 -20.37 2.98 0.66
C ILE A 166 -21.18 2.24 -0.41
N ARG A 167 -21.54 0.99 -0.14
CA ARG A 167 -22.47 0.22 -0.99
C ARG A 167 -23.41 -0.64 -0.16
N ASP A 168 -24.56 -0.97 -0.75
CA ASP A 168 -25.47 -1.98 -0.20
C ASP A 168 -24.83 -3.37 -0.25
N ILE A 169 -25.09 -4.19 0.78
CA ILE A 169 -24.65 -5.59 0.90
C ILE A 169 -25.77 -6.52 1.38
#